data_AF-A0A535XUD7-F1
#
_entry.id   AF-A0A535XUD7-F1
#
_cell.length_a   1.000
_cell.length_b   1.000
_cell.length_c   1.000
_cell.angle_alpha   90.00
_cell.angle_beta   90.00
_cell.angle_gamma   90.00
#
_symmetry.space_group_name_H-M   'P 1'
#
loop_
_entity.id
_entity.type
_entity.pdbx_description
1 polymer ?
#
loop_
_entity_poly.entity_id
_entity_poly.type
_entity_poly.pdbx_seq_one_letter_code
_entity_poly.pdbx_strand_id
1 'polypeptide(L)' 'MTPKKKLKKPNALGRIVRAIDAAGRDADLARRNSSDPAFRKGVQDDRRATLSKFGTVKDALADRERIERAKKKT' A
#
# COMPACT_ATOMS: atom_id res chain seq x y z
N MET A 1 3.62 19.92 -31.43
CA MET A 1 3.34 18.92 -30.38
C MET A 1 4.62 18.20 -30.03
N THR A 2 5.14 18.33 -28.80
CA THR A 2 6.38 17.64 -28.38
C THR A 2 6.06 16.19 -27.96
N PRO A 3 6.86 15.20 -28.36
CA PRO A 3 6.61 13.80 -28.05
C PRO A 3 6.77 13.55 -26.54
N LYS A 4 5.73 13.01 -25.89
CA LYS A 4 5.77 12.62 -24.48
C LYS A 4 6.86 11.55 -24.29
N LYS A 5 7.94 11.94 -23.61
CA LYS A 5 9.08 11.07 -23.27
C LYS A 5 8.57 9.84 -22.53
N LYS A 6 8.75 8.64 -23.10
CA LYS A 6 8.37 7.37 -22.47
C LYS A 6 9.10 7.26 -21.13
N LEU A 7 8.36 7.29 -20.02
CA LEU A 7 8.89 7.11 -18.67
C LEU A 7 9.62 5.76 -18.61
N LYS A 8 10.95 5.78 -18.50
CA LYS A 8 11.76 4.57 -18.30
C LYS A 8 11.21 3.81 -17.08
N LYS A 9 11.07 2.49 -17.19
CA LYS A 9 10.65 1.62 -16.07
C LYS A 9 11.58 1.93 -14.88
N PRO A 10 11.04 2.10 -13.66
CA PRO A 10 11.85 2.47 -12.51
C PRO A 10 12.89 1.38 -12.23
N ASN A 11 14.15 1.80 -12.14
CA ASN A 11 15.28 0.98 -11.67
C ASN A 11 15.00 0.48 -10.25
N ALA A 12 15.73 -0.55 -9.80
CA ALA A 12 15.54 -1.16 -8.47
C ALA A 12 15.50 -0.12 -7.33
N LEU A 13 16.44 0.84 -7.34
CA LEU A 13 16.46 1.96 -6.39
C LEU A 13 15.19 2.83 -6.45
N GLY A 14 14.69 3.12 -7.65
CA GLY A 14 13.46 3.90 -7.80
C GLY A 14 12.21 3.19 -7.30
N ARG A 15 12.21 1.85 -7.24
CA ARG A 15 11.13 1.07 -6.61
C ARG A 15 11.22 1.13 -5.08
N ILE A 16 12.44 1.05 -4.55
CA ILE A 16 12.69 1.17 -3.10
C ILE A 16 12.25 2.56 -2.61
N VAL A 17 12.67 3.63 -3.29
CA VAL A 17 12.27 5.00 -2.94
C VAL A 17 10.75 5.16 -2.91
N ARG A 18 10.04 4.63 -3.93
CA ARG A 18 8.56 4.67 -3.95
C ARG A 18 7.92 3.90 -2.80
N ALA A 19 8.48 2.76 -2.41
CA ALA A 19 8.00 2.00 -1.27
C ALA A 19 8.19 2.76 0.05
N ILE A 20 9.34 3.43 0.20
CA ILE A 20 9.63 4.28 1.37
C ILE A 20 8.67 5.48 1.41
N ASP A 21 8.44 6.16 0.29
CA ASP A 21 7.49 7.28 0.21
C ASP A 21 6.06 6.84 0.55
N ALA A 22 5.64 5.67 0.07
CA ALA A 22 4.33 5.10 0.37
C ALA A 22 4.19 4.77 1.88
N ALA A 23 5.23 4.17 2.48
CA ALA A 23 5.26 3.91 3.91
C ALA A 23 5.22 5.19 4.75
N GLY A 24 5.92 6.25 4.31
CA GLY A 24 5.87 7.57 4.95
C GLY A 24 4.46 8.18 4.94
N ARG A 25 3.76 8.11 3.80
CA ARG A 25 2.37 8.58 3.69
C ARG A 25 1.42 7.79 4.59
N ASP A 26 1.58 6.47 4.64
CA ASP A 26 0.77 5.63 5.51
C ASP A 26 1.03 5.92 6.99
N ALA A 27 2.29 6.19 7.38
CA ALA A 27 2.63 6.60 8.73
C ALA A 27 1.95 7.93 9.12
N ASP A 28 1.94 8.92 8.22
CA ASP A 28 1.25 10.19 8.47
C ASP A 28 -0.27 10.01 8.55
N LEU A 29 -0.85 9.19 7.68
CA LEU A 29 -2.27 8.85 7.72
C LEU A 29 -2.63 8.12 9.01
N ALA A 30 -1.74 7.25 9.51
CA ALA A 30 -1.92 6.53 10.76
C ALA A 30 -1.87 7.50 11.95
N ARG A 31 -0.93 8.45 11.97
CA ARG A 31 -0.86 9.49 13.01
C ARG A 31 -2.11 10.37 13.05
N ARG A 32 -2.67 10.72 11.88
CA ARG A 32 -3.90 11.53 11.80
C ARG A 32 -5.12 10.77 12.31
N ASN A 33 -5.19 9.46 12.05
CA ASN A 33 -6.34 8.63 12.40
C ASN A 33 -6.20 7.94 13.76
N SER A 34 -5.02 7.90 14.38
CA SER A 34 -4.79 7.18 15.64
C SER A 34 -5.61 7.75 16.81
N SER A 35 -5.99 9.01 16.73
CA SER A 35 -6.82 9.71 17.71
C SER A 35 -8.32 9.66 17.39
N ASP A 36 -8.71 9.15 16.22
CA ASP A 36 -10.12 9.05 15.82
C ASP A 36 -10.80 7.83 16.50
N PRO A 37 -11.82 8.04 17.35
CA PRO A 37 -12.56 6.95 17.98
C PRO A 37 -13.24 6.02 16.98
N ALA A 38 -13.73 6.55 15.85
CA ALA A 38 -14.38 5.75 14.82
C ALA A 38 -13.36 4.82 14.13
N PHE A 39 -12.15 5.32 13.89
CA PHE A 39 -11.05 4.51 13.39
C PHE A 39 -10.66 3.40 14.38
N ARG A 40 -10.54 3.70 15.67
CA ARG A 40 -10.24 2.68 16.70
C ARG A 40 -11.29 1.59 16.78
N LYS A 41 -12.57 1.97 16.76
CA LYS A 41 -13.69 1.02 16.76
C LYS A 41 -13.68 0.17 15.49
N GLY A 42 -13.47 0.78 14.32
CA GLY A 42 -13.34 0.05 13.06
C GLY A 42 -12.20 -0.96 13.06
N VAL A 43 -11.05 -0.65 13.68
CA VAL A 43 -9.92 -1.59 13.80
C VAL A 43 -10.29 -2.80 14.66
N GLN A 44 -11.16 -2.64 15.66
CA GLN A 44 -11.65 -3.73 16.51
C GLN A 44 -12.71 -4.57 15.81
N ASP A 45 -13.67 -3.93 15.14
CA ASP A 45 -14.82 -4.60 14.50
C ASP A 45 -14.41 -5.32 13.21
N ASP A 46 -13.78 -4.60 12.27
CA ASP A 46 -13.24 -5.15 11.02
C ASP A 46 -11.87 -4.56 10.73
N ARG A 47 -10.86 -5.21 11.29
CA ARG A 47 -9.46 -4.82 11.15
C ARG A 47 -9.03 -4.77 9.69
N ARG A 48 -9.47 -5.72 8.86
CA ARG A 48 -8.98 -5.85 7.48
C ARG A 48 -9.57 -4.77 6.58
N ALA A 49 -10.88 -4.52 6.69
CA ALA A 49 -11.52 -3.43 5.96
C ALA A 49 -11.02 -2.06 6.43
N THR A 50 -10.85 -1.86 7.74
CA THR A 50 -10.41 -0.57 8.29
C THR A 50 -8.97 -0.24 7.92
N LEU A 51 -8.06 -1.23 7.96
CA LEU A 51 -6.66 -1.05 7.54
C LEU A 51 -6.49 -1.02 6.02
N SER A 52 -7.49 -1.40 5.23
CA SER A 52 -7.42 -1.29 3.77
C SER A 52 -7.30 0.16 3.28
N LYS A 53 -7.51 1.17 4.14
CA LYS A 53 -7.29 2.58 3.80
C LYS A 53 -5.81 2.93 3.55
N PHE A 54 -4.89 2.14 4.11
CA PHE A 54 -3.46 2.30 3.94
C PHE A 54 -2.98 1.66 2.63
N GLY A 55 -2.19 2.39 1.85
CA GLY A 55 -1.72 1.95 0.54
C GLY A 55 -0.87 0.68 0.62
N THR A 56 0.06 0.65 1.57
CA THR A 56 0.96 -0.49 1.80
C THR A 56 0.21 -1.75 2.22
N VAL A 57 -0.91 -1.62 2.94
CA VAL A 57 -1.75 -2.76 3.33
C VAL A 57 -2.46 -3.33 2.10
N LYS A 58 -2.96 -2.49 1.18
CA LYS A 58 -3.54 -2.96 -0.08
C LYS A 58 -2.50 -3.71 -0.93
N ASP A 59 -1.31 -3.14 -1.05
CA ASP A 59 -0.22 -3.74 -1.82
C ASP A 59 0.20 -5.09 -1.22
N ALA A 60 0.32 -5.18 0.11
CA ALA A 60 0.65 -6.43 0.79
C ALA A 60 -0.44 -7.52 0.60
N LEU A 61 -1.71 -7.14 0.61
CA LEU A 61 -2.82 -8.07 0.31
C LEU A 61 -2.77 -8.56 -1.14
N ALA A 62 -2.51 -7.67 -2.09
CA ALA A 62 -2.38 -8.01 -3.50
C ALA A 62 -1.17 -8.93 -3.76
N ASP A 63 -0.04 -8.68 -3.10
CA ASP A 63 1.14 -9.54 -3.19
C ASP A 63 0.87 -10.92 -2.58
N ARG A 64 0.17 -10.99 -1.45
CA ARG A 64 -0.25 -12.28 -0.88
C ARG A 64 -1.14 -13.06 -1.85
N GLU A 65 -2.12 -12.41 -2.49
CA GLU A 65 -2.93 -13.07 -3.52
C GLU A 65 -2.11 -13.54 -4.71
N ARG A 66 -1.16 -12.72 -5.17
CA ARG A 66 -0.27 -13.09 -6.27
C ARG A 66 0.58 -14.31 -5.91
N ILE A 67 1.15 -14.35 -4.70
CA ILE A 67 1.95 -15.48 -4.20
C ILE A 67 1.08 -16.73 -4.10
N GLU A 68 -0.13 -16.63 -3.54
CA GLU A 68 -1.04 -17.78 -3.44
C GLU A 68 -1.47 -18.33 -4.81
N ARG A 69 -1.70 -17.44 -5.80
CA ARG A 69 -1.96 -17.86 -7.18
C ARG A 69 -0.73 -18.51 -7.84
N ALA A 70 0.47 -18.02 -7.54
CA ALA A 70 1.70 -18.59 -8.04
C ALA A 70 1.94 -19.99 -7.47
N LYS A 71 1.75 -20.18 -6.15
CA LYS A 71 1.85 -21.49 -5.49
C LYS A 71 0.86 -22.52 -6.03
N LYS A 72 -0.36 -22.11 -6.37
CA LYS A 72 -1.39 -23.01 -6.96
C LYS A 72 -1.10 -23.40 -8.42
N LYS A 73 -0.19 -22.69 -9.09
CA LYS A 73 0.18 -22.94 -10.50
C LYS A 73 1.38 -23.89 -10.66
N THR A 74 2.16 -24.06 -9.61
CA THR A 74 3.25 -25.05 -9.46
C THR A 74 2.72 -26.32 -8.82
#